data_AF-G2T4P0-F1
#
_entry.id   AF-G2T4P0-F1
#
_cell.length_a   1.000
_cell.length_b   1.000
_cell.length_c   1.000
_cell.angle_alpha   90.00
_cell.angle_beta   90.00
_cell.angle_gamma   90.00
#
_symmetry.space_group_name_H-M   'P 1'
#
loop_
_entity.id
_entity.type
_entity.pdbx_description
1 polymer ?
#
loop_
_entity_poly.entity_id
_entity_poly.type
_entity_poly.pdbx_seq_one_letter_code
_entity_poly.pdbx_strand_id
1 'polypeptide(L)'
;MKKISNICGFIGIAIYAVLMIRISNLCQYGGTKVDLIPILILGVVLIATIIFGIVSSRKEEKIEKGKLFWGKCIVVVALTILFGGRIIYSAIPYNGALSWKIDEWRNQKKIELTHTNFFETGVEGILEDIETELDLPDELYVQNKFQLSFDKDGEIQSIYTYMYGRYENGDENTFLIDYDVDADSKMTVCINGVASKSYDDDMRLQPMLEILKNADYKTRVNNWAVEGYADDYEILYYGKREFNTMEGFVYLQGDVDGDGVDNTDNAIYSELNGGAVYGYEVSLHIPSESEVTPVRYFMEPEVIPLETIIDREEEQTIDDAKETESWYVDNSNGSVYYWLSENKEIGWRLVVTDAAAGSRYYELEKSSDGGETWNVINANPFNNKIGVALGIEFYDENLGVIGMTGASQDASTLYVTSDGGVTFTQMEFPMEEVTELPDIADELGYTIADYDYAEMPQVSDGQWTVIIKAEYSSYGGLRFTSNDNGKTWMYEGLSTGEGDLQ
;
A
#
# COMPACT_ATOMS: atom_id res chain seq x y z
N MET A 1 21.09 -57.81 43.47
CA MET A 1 20.69 -57.22 42.18
C MET A 1 19.76 -56.01 42.34
N LYS A 2 18.80 -56.03 43.28
CA LYS A 2 18.01 -54.85 43.76
C LYS A 2 18.69 -53.46 43.83
N LYS A 3 19.89 -53.32 44.44
CA LYS A 3 20.60 -52.02 44.52
C LYS A 3 21.01 -51.47 43.15
N ILE A 4 21.44 -52.35 42.24
CA ILE A 4 21.90 -52.00 40.89
C ILE A 4 20.71 -51.60 40.00
N SER A 5 19.60 -52.35 40.07
CA SER A 5 18.34 -52.02 39.36
C SER A 5 17.80 -50.64 39.76
N ASN A 6 17.87 -50.28 41.04
CA ASN A 6 17.42 -48.98 41.51
C ASN A 6 18.27 -47.81 41.01
N ILE A 7 19.60 -47.98 40.96
CA ILE A 7 20.56 -46.98 40.42
C ILE A 7 20.32 -46.79 38.91
N CYS A 8 20.18 -47.88 38.15
CA CYS A 8 19.84 -47.80 36.72
C CYS A 8 18.53 -47.03 36.47
N GLY A 9 17.52 -47.22 37.33
CA GLY A 9 16.26 -46.46 37.22
C GLY A 9 16.41 -44.95 37.46
N PHE A 10 17.28 -44.52 38.37
CA PHE A 10 17.56 -43.08 38.56
C PHE A 10 18.38 -42.49 37.41
N ILE A 11 19.35 -43.24 36.90
CA ILE A 11 20.13 -42.85 35.72
C ILE A 11 19.21 -42.70 34.50
N GLY A 12 18.28 -43.65 34.29
CA GLY A 12 17.29 -43.57 33.22
C GLY A 12 16.40 -42.33 33.31
N ILE A 13 15.95 -41.95 34.52
CA ILE A 13 15.16 -40.73 34.74
C ILE A 13 15.99 -39.47 34.47
N ALA A 14 17.27 -39.43 34.89
CA ALA A 14 18.15 -38.30 34.61
C ALA A 14 18.42 -38.13 33.11
N ILE A 15 18.66 -39.24 32.40
CA ILE A 15 18.81 -39.23 30.93
C ILE A 15 17.51 -38.77 30.26
N TYR A 16 16.37 -39.28 30.72
CA TYR A 16 15.06 -38.85 30.24
C TYR A 16 14.82 -37.35 30.45
N ALA A 17 15.16 -36.80 31.62
CA ALA A 17 15.04 -35.38 31.91
C ALA A 17 15.90 -34.53 30.96
N VAL A 18 17.18 -34.90 30.77
CA VAL A 18 18.09 -34.19 29.85
C VAL A 18 17.58 -34.26 28.41
N LEU A 19 17.08 -35.42 27.99
CA LEU A 19 16.51 -35.62 26.66
C LEU A 19 15.25 -34.76 26.45
N MET A 20 14.33 -34.73 27.41
CA MET A 20 13.13 -33.87 27.36
C MET A 20 13.48 -32.39 27.31
N ILE A 21 14.47 -31.94 28.09
CA ILE A 21 14.98 -30.56 28.05
C ILE A 21 15.53 -30.23 26.66
N ARG A 22 16.36 -31.12 26.10
CA ARG A 22 16.98 -30.92 24.78
C ARG A 22 15.95 -30.89 23.66
N ILE A 23 14.99 -31.82 23.66
CA ILE A 23 13.90 -31.85 22.67
C ILE A 23 13.03 -30.59 22.82
N SER A 24 12.63 -30.23 24.03
CA SER A 24 11.83 -29.02 24.25
C SER A 24 12.55 -27.75 23.78
N ASN A 25 13.86 -27.64 24.02
CA ASN A 25 14.64 -26.50 23.53
C ASN A 25 14.79 -26.53 22.00
N LEU A 26 14.97 -27.70 21.40
CA LEU A 26 15.01 -27.85 19.94
C LEU A 26 13.69 -27.41 19.30
N CYS A 27 12.55 -27.84 19.85
CA CYS A 27 11.23 -27.44 19.36
C CYS A 27 10.99 -25.93 19.54
N GLN A 28 11.48 -25.33 20.62
CA GLN A 28 11.29 -23.91 20.90
C GLN A 28 12.19 -23.02 20.04
N TYR A 29 13.49 -23.32 19.96
CA TYR A 29 14.51 -22.42 19.43
C TYR A 29 15.12 -22.88 18.10
N GLY A 30 14.81 -24.08 17.64
CA GLY A 30 15.48 -24.70 16.50
C GLY A 30 16.85 -25.25 16.86
N GLY A 31 17.54 -25.84 15.89
CA GLY A 31 18.88 -26.40 16.10
C GLY A 31 19.55 -26.81 14.81
N THR A 32 20.86 -26.99 14.88
CA THR A 32 21.68 -27.43 13.75
C THR A 32 21.77 -28.97 13.71
N LYS A 33 22.32 -29.53 12.62
CA LYS A 33 22.61 -30.98 12.55
C LYS A 33 23.49 -31.47 13.71
N VAL A 34 24.31 -30.60 14.29
CA VAL A 34 25.19 -30.90 15.43
C VAL A 34 24.40 -31.07 16.74
N ASP A 35 23.28 -30.39 16.89
CA ASP A 35 22.41 -30.46 18.08
C ASP A 35 21.53 -31.73 18.12
N LEU A 36 21.33 -32.38 16.96
CA LEU A 36 20.57 -33.63 16.84
C LEU A 36 21.36 -34.86 17.30
N ILE A 37 22.68 -34.86 17.16
CA ILE A 37 23.55 -36.01 17.50
C ILE A 37 23.46 -36.37 19.00
N PRO A 38 23.55 -35.42 19.95
CA PRO A 38 23.38 -35.72 21.37
C PRO A 38 21.98 -36.27 21.71
N ILE A 39 20.92 -35.80 21.03
CA ILE A 39 19.55 -36.28 21.25
C ILE A 39 19.42 -37.75 20.83
N LEU A 40 19.97 -38.10 19.66
CA LEU A 40 20.02 -39.48 19.17
C LEU A 40 20.79 -40.40 20.14
N ILE A 41 21.98 -39.98 20.58
CA ILE A 41 22.81 -40.76 21.52
C ILE A 41 22.06 -40.97 22.84
N LEU A 42 21.50 -39.89 23.43
CA LEU A 42 20.74 -39.98 24.67
C LEU A 42 19.48 -40.85 24.51
N GLY A 43 18.83 -40.82 23.35
CA GLY A 43 17.69 -41.66 23.02
C GLY A 43 18.06 -43.14 22.98
N VAL A 44 19.15 -43.50 22.28
CA VAL A 44 19.65 -44.88 22.20
C VAL A 44 20.07 -45.39 23.58
N VAL A 45 20.78 -44.57 24.37
CA VAL A 45 21.19 -44.93 25.74
C VAL A 45 19.95 -45.10 26.63
N LEU A 46 18.93 -44.24 26.52
CA LEU A 46 17.69 -44.38 27.26
C LEU A 46 16.99 -45.72 26.93
N ILE A 47 16.85 -46.05 25.65
CA ILE A 47 16.27 -47.34 25.21
C ILE A 47 17.08 -48.52 25.76
N ALA A 48 18.41 -48.47 25.69
CA ALA A 48 19.28 -49.52 26.23
C ALA A 48 19.10 -49.68 27.76
N THR A 49 18.97 -48.58 28.51
CA THR A 49 18.71 -48.64 29.97
C THR A 49 17.35 -49.23 30.30
N ILE A 50 16.32 -48.97 29.49
CA ILE A 50 14.98 -49.57 29.63
C ILE A 50 15.03 -51.07 29.36
N ILE A 51 15.65 -51.49 28.24
CA ILE A 51 15.81 -52.91 27.87
C ILE A 51 16.58 -53.66 28.96
N PHE A 52 17.70 -53.11 29.43
CA PHE A 52 18.49 -53.71 30.52
C PHE A 52 17.68 -53.80 31.82
N GLY A 53 16.86 -52.79 32.14
CA GLY A 53 15.93 -52.82 33.26
C GLY A 53 14.90 -53.95 33.17
N ILE A 54 14.30 -54.16 31.98
CA ILE A 54 13.34 -55.23 31.73
C ILE A 54 14.01 -56.62 31.83
N VAL A 55 15.16 -56.81 31.16
CA VAL A 55 15.88 -58.09 31.17
C VAL A 55 16.37 -58.47 32.57
N SER A 56 16.86 -57.49 33.35
CA SER A 56 17.29 -57.73 34.73
C SER A 56 16.13 -58.03 35.68
N SER A 57 14.95 -57.47 35.44
CA SER A 57 13.74 -57.75 36.22
C SER A 57 13.12 -59.14 35.97
N ARG A 58 13.36 -59.76 34.80
CA ARG A 58 12.90 -61.14 34.49
C ARG A 58 13.59 -62.23 35.33
N LYS A 59 14.67 -61.89 36.04
CA LYS A 59 15.41 -62.81 36.93
C LYS A 59 15.03 -62.69 38.42
N GLU A 60 14.15 -61.78 38.81
CA GLU A 60 13.70 -61.63 40.21
C GLU A 60 12.20 -61.98 40.36
N GLU A 61 11.85 -62.82 41.34
CA GLU A 61 10.47 -63.19 41.70
C GLU A 61 9.65 -61.97 42.17
N LYS A 62 8.34 -61.99 41.85
CA LYS A 62 7.31 -60.95 42.07
C LYS A 62 7.66 -59.92 43.15
N ILE A 63 8.14 -58.76 42.70
CA ILE A 63 8.44 -57.60 43.55
C ILE A 63 7.14 -56.85 43.88
N GLU A 64 6.80 -56.79 45.16
CA GLU A 64 5.81 -55.85 45.70
C GLU A 64 6.28 -54.42 45.40
N LYS A 65 5.51 -53.65 44.60
CA LYS A 65 5.88 -52.30 44.16
C LYS A 65 5.80 -51.32 45.35
N GLY A 66 6.93 -51.10 46.02
CA GLY A 66 7.03 -50.15 47.15
C GLY A 66 6.95 -48.67 46.76
N LYS A 67 6.78 -47.78 47.75
CA LYS A 67 6.64 -46.31 47.61
C LYS A 67 7.68 -45.64 46.68
N LEU A 68 8.90 -46.17 46.62
CA LEU A 68 9.98 -45.67 45.76
C LEU A 68 9.68 -45.81 44.25
N PHE A 69 8.95 -46.86 43.85
CA PHE A 69 8.53 -47.06 42.46
C PHE A 69 7.52 -45.99 42.05
N TRP A 70 6.52 -45.73 42.89
CA TRP A 70 5.52 -44.68 42.66
C TRP A 70 6.13 -43.28 42.60
N GLY A 71 7.11 -42.98 43.48
CA GLY A 71 7.84 -41.70 43.42
C GLY A 71 8.57 -41.48 42.09
N LYS A 72 9.20 -42.54 41.53
CA LYS A 72 9.84 -42.48 40.21
C LYS A 72 8.83 -42.23 39.08
N CYS A 73 7.67 -42.89 39.12
CA CYS A 73 6.60 -42.63 38.14
C CYS A 73 6.08 -41.19 38.22
N ILE A 74 5.90 -40.64 39.42
CA ILE A 74 5.46 -39.24 39.60
C ILE A 74 6.47 -38.28 38.99
N VAL A 75 7.78 -38.49 39.20
CA VAL A 75 8.82 -37.63 38.62
C VAL A 75 8.81 -37.68 37.09
N VAL A 76 8.70 -38.87 36.51
CA VAL A 76 8.60 -39.01 35.04
C VAL A 76 7.37 -38.27 34.53
N VAL A 77 6.19 -38.50 35.13
CA VAL A 77 4.94 -37.82 34.74
C VAL A 77 5.06 -36.30 34.85
N ALA A 78 5.65 -35.79 35.93
CA ALA A 78 5.86 -34.35 36.11
C ALA A 78 6.78 -33.75 35.04
N LEU A 79 7.89 -34.44 34.70
CA LEU A 79 8.79 -34.04 33.62
C LEU A 79 8.09 -34.07 32.26
N THR A 80 7.27 -35.10 32.00
CA THR A 80 6.49 -35.22 30.76
C THR A 80 5.47 -34.09 30.64
N ILE A 81 4.75 -33.76 31.71
CA ILE A 81 3.77 -32.66 31.70
C ILE A 81 4.49 -31.33 31.45
N LEU A 82 5.58 -31.06 32.15
CA LEU A 82 6.29 -29.78 32.05
C LEU A 82 6.92 -29.56 30.67
N PHE A 83 7.72 -30.52 30.19
CA PHE A 83 8.41 -30.38 28.91
C PHE A 83 7.53 -30.73 27.72
N GLY A 84 6.57 -31.65 27.88
CA GLY A 84 5.54 -31.91 26.87
C GLY A 84 4.64 -30.70 26.65
N GLY A 85 4.26 -29.99 27.72
CA GLY A 85 3.54 -28.72 27.62
C GLY A 85 4.31 -27.67 26.82
N ARG A 86 5.63 -27.55 27.04
CA ARG A 86 6.49 -26.66 26.24
C ARG A 86 6.58 -27.07 24.77
N ILE A 87 6.66 -28.36 24.46
CA ILE A 87 6.67 -28.85 23.07
C ILE A 87 5.34 -28.51 22.38
N ILE A 88 4.19 -28.77 23.03
CA ILE A 88 2.87 -28.41 22.50
C ILE A 88 2.78 -26.91 22.27
N TYR A 89 3.23 -26.11 23.24
CA TYR A 89 3.26 -24.65 23.12
C TYR A 89 4.08 -24.21 21.89
N SER A 90 5.28 -24.78 21.70
CA SER A 90 6.14 -24.46 20.55
C SER A 90 5.58 -24.90 19.19
N ALA A 91 4.57 -25.77 19.17
CA ALA A 91 3.87 -26.21 17.95
C ALA A 91 2.68 -25.29 17.60
N ILE A 92 2.21 -24.44 18.52
CA ILE A 92 1.19 -23.43 18.23
C ILE A 92 1.81 -22.41 17.25
N PRO A 93 1.08 -21.96 16.22
CA PRO A 93 1.58 -20.96 15.27
C PRO A 93 2.32 -19.80 15.96
N TYR A 94 3.48 -19.44 15.40
CA TYR A 94 4.35 -18.36 15.87
C TYR A 94 4.98 -18.51 17.26
N ASN A 95 4.86 -19.68 17.91
CA ASN A 95 5.36 -19.88 19.28
C ASN A 95 6.66 -20.69 19.38
N GLY A 96 7.23 -21.17 18.28
CA GLY A 96 8.55 -21.81 18.29
C GLY A 96 8.99 -22.33 16.92
N ALA A 97 10.23 -22.81 16.83
CA ALA A 97 10.75 -23.39 15.59
C ALA A 97 9.94 -24.60 15.10
N LEU A 98 9.32 -25.35 16.01
CA LEU A 98 8.46 -26.49 15.66
C LEU A 98 7.21 -26.05 14.90
N SER A 99 6.59 -24.91 15.23
CA SER A 99 5.43 -24.42 14.48
C SER A 99 5.78 -24.11 13.04
N TRP A 100 6.94 -23.47 12.80
CA TRP A 100 7.45 -23.21 11.45
C TRP A 100 7.72 -24.50 10.68
N LYS A 101 8.27 -25.54 11.34
CA LYS A 101 8.53 -26.81 10.66
C LYS A 101 7.25 -27.60 10.34
N ILE A 102 6.22 -27.47 11.19
CA ILE A 102 4.89 -28.03 10.92
C ILE A 102 4.24 -27.30 9.76
N ASP A 103 4.36 -25.97 9.73
CA ASP A 103 3.84 -25.14 8.65
C ASP A 103 4.50 -25.47 7.31
N GLU A 104 5.83 -25.48 7.24
CA GLU A 104 6.61 -25.92 6.07
C GLU A 104 6.15 -27.30 5.60
N TRP A 105 5.97 -28.26 6.50
CA TRP A 105 5.54 -29.61 6.13
C TRP A 105 4.11 -29.69 5.60
N ARG A 106 3.21 -28.82 6.09
CA ARG A 106 1.79 -28.82 5.70
C ARG A 106 1.53 -28.00 4.45
N ASN A 107 2.22 -26.88 4.32
CA ASN A 107 1.89 -25.79 3.41
C ASN A 107 2.98 -25.52 2.39
N GLN A 108 4.13 -26.20 2.41
CA GLN A 108 5.19 -25.98 1.42
C GLN A 108 5.47 -27.27 0.64
N LYS A 109 5.59 -27.13 -0.68
CA LYS A 109 6.05 -28.17 -1.60
C LYS A 109 7.33 -27.72 -2.28
N LYS A 110 8.24 -28.67 -2.50
CA LYS A 110 9.48 -28.49 -3.25
C LYS A 110 9.36 -29.29 -4.54
N ILE A 111 9.20 -28.61 -5.66
CA ILE A 111 8.88 -29.18 -6.97
C ILE A 111 10.10 -28.99 -7.89
N GLU A 112 10.41 -30.00 -8.70
CA GLU A 112 11.51 -29.91 -9.66
C GLU A 112 11.04 -29.14 -10.90
N LEU A 113 11.81 -28.13 -11.32
CA LEU A 113 11.57 -27.43 -12.59
C LEU A 113 12.25 -28.23 -13.70
N THR A 114 11.47 -29.01 -14.45
CA THR A 114 11.98 -29.78 -15.59
C THR A 114 11.91 -29.00 -16.89
N HIS A 115 10.94 -28.09 -17.01
CA HIS A 115 10.82 -27.14 -18.11
C HIS A 115 11.63 -25.89 -17.79
N THR A 116 12.96 -25.98 -17.91
CA THR A 116 13.88 -24.91 -17.51
C THR A 116 14.07 -23.81 -18.55
N ASN A 117 13.56 -24.00 -19.77
CA ASN A 117 13.70 -23.03 -20.86
C ASN A 117 12.35 -22.43 -21.28
N PHE A 118 12.19 -21.14 -21.00
CA PHE A 118 10.98 -20.37 -21.31
C PHE A 118 10.70 -20.30 -22.82
N PHE A 119 11.73 -20.25 -23.67
CA PHE A 119 11.55 -20.16 -25.13
C PHE A 119 11.08 -21.46 -25.77
N GLU A 120 11.14 -22.58 -25.05
CA GLU A 120 10.70 -23.88 -25.55
C GLU A 120 9.29 -24.22 -25.07
N THR A 121 8.96 -23.87 -23.83
CA THR A 121 7.79 -24.40 -23.11
C THR A 121 6.83 -23.34 -22.60
N GLY A 122 7.20 -22.05 -22.68
CA GLY A 122 6.38 -20.96 -22.17
C GLY A 122 6.24 -20.99 -20.64
N VAL A 123 5.21 -20.32 -20.14
CA VAL A 123 4.84 -20.38 -18.71
C VAL A 123 4.05 -21.66 -18.43
N GLU A 124 3.40 -22.22 -19.45
CA GLU A 124 2.64 -23.46 -19.41
C GLU A 124 3.49 -24.62 -18.91
N GLY A 125 4.75 -24.75 -19.35
CA GLY A 125 5.68 -25.76 -18.83
C GLY A 125 5.95 -25.64 -17.33
N ILE A 126 5.97 -24.43 -16.78
CA ILE A 126 6.12 -24.18 -15.34
C ILE A 126 4.86 -24.65 -14.59
N LEU A 127 3.68 -24.38 -15.14
CA LEU A 127 2.41 -24.82 -14.56
C LEU A 127 2.28 -26.35 -14.60
N GLU A 128 2.66 -26.99 -15.73
CA GLU A 128 2.70 -28.45 -15.87
C GLU A 128 3.64 -29.10 -14.83
N ASP A 129 4.80 -28.49 -14.57
CA ASP A 129 5.73 -28.99 -13.55
C ASP A 129 5.10 -28.93 -12.15
N ILE A 130 4.33 -27.89 -11.83
CA ILE A 130 3.61 -27.76 -10.56
C ILE A 130 2.51 -28.82 -10.43
N GLU A 131 1.78 -29.07 -11.52
CA GLU A 131 0.71 -30.08 -11.59
C GLU A 131 1.18 -31.51 -11.33
N THR A 132 2.49 -31.78 -11.44
CA THR A 132 3.04 -33.09 -11.09
C THR A 132 2.86 -33.47 -9.61
N GLU A 133 2.79 -32.47 -8.71
CA GLU A 133 2.70 -32.66 -7.26
C GLU A 133 1.51 -31.93 -6.62
N LEU A 134 0.90 -30.96 -7.31
CA LEU A 134 -0.19 -30.11 -6.82
C LEU A 134 -1.26 -29.89 -7.89
N ASP A 135 -2.49 -30.26 -7.61
CA ASP A 135 -3.63 -29.95 -8.47
C ASP A 135 -3.88 -28.43 -8.52
N LEU A 136 -3.92 -27.85 -9.71
CA LEU A 136 -4.22 -26.43 -9.92
C LEU A 136 -5.67 -26.25 -10.37
N PRO A 137 -6.39 -25.21 -9.89
CA PRO A 137 -7.69 -24.85 -10.44
C PRO A 137 -7.61 -24.44 -11.92
N ASP A 138 -8.66 -24.72 -12.68
CA ASP A 138 -8.77 -24.33 -14.10
C ASP A 138 -8.61 -22.81 -14.30
N GLU A 139 -9.13 -22.03 -13.36
CA GLU A 139 -8.99 -20.57 -13.36
C GLU A 139 -8.10 -20.08 -12.21
N LEU A 140 -7.02 -19.41 -12.60
CA LEU A 140 -6.06 -18.78 -11.70
C LEU A 140 -6.10 -17.26 -11.84
N TYR A 141 -5.90 -16.60 -10.71
CA TYR A 141 -5.88 -15.15 -10.57
C TYR A 141 -4.59 -14.75 -9.87
N VAL A 142 -3.92 -13.72 -10.37
CA VAL A 142 -2.70 -13.16 -9.80
C VAL A 142 -3.06 -12.16 -8.70
N GLN A 143 -2.45 -12.27 -7.53
CA GLN A 143 -2.76 -11.40 -6.39
C GLN A 143 -2.10 -10.01 -6.50
N ASN A 144 -1.01 -9.89 -7.24
CA ASN A 144 -0.28 -8.64 -7.41
C ASN A 144 0.50 -8.65 -8.72
N LYS A 145 1.43 -9.61 -8.85
CA LYS A 145 2.23 -9.76 -10.07
C LYS A 145 2.66 -11.20 -10.30
N PHE A 146 2.89 -11.50 -11.57
CA PHE A 146 3.72 -12.60 -12.03
C PHE A 146 5.03 -12.03 -12.56
N GLN A 147 6.14 -12.61 -12.13
CA GLN A 147 7.49 -12.20 -12.50
C GLN A 147 8.32 -13.44 -12.86
N LEU A 148 8.94 -13.41 -14.04
CA LEU A 148 9.79 -14.47 -14.56
C LEU A 148 11.05 -13.84 -15.13
N SER A 149 12.21 -14.15 -14.56
CA SER A 149 13.50 -13.72 -15.09
C SER A 149 14.20 -14.89 -15.79
N PHE A 150 14.84 -14.62 -16.92
CA PHE A 150 15.50 -15.61 -17.77
C PHE A 150 16.69 -15.00 -18.49
N ASP A 151 17.62 -15.85 -18.95
CA ASP A 151 18.80 -15.40 -19.66
C ASP A 151 18.56 -15.21 -21.17
N LYS A 152 19.59 -14.74 -21.90
CA LYS A 152 19.54 -14.57 -23.37
C LYS A 152 19.18 -15.82 -24.16
N ASP A 153 19.38 -17.02 -23.62
CA ASP A 153 19.09 -18.29 -24.26
C ASP A 153 17.70 -18.85 -23.83
N GLY A 154 17.00 -18.14 -22.94
CA GLY A 154 15.67 -18.49 -22.43
C GLY A 154 15.71 -19.33 -21.15
N GLU A 155 16.89 -19.57 -20.57
CA GLU A 155 17.02 -20.38 -19.36
C GLU A 155 16.47 -19.60 -18.15
N ILE A 156 15.51 -20.19 -17.45
CA ILE A 156 14.82 -19.58 -16.33
C ILE A 156 15.78 -19.41 -15.15
N GLN A 157 15.92 -18.17 -14.68
CA GLN A 157 16.76 -17.82 -13.52
C GLN A 157 15.92 -17.72 -12.25
N SER A 158 14.74 -17.10 -12.33
CA SER A 158 13.85 -16.95 -11.18
C SER A 158 12.38 -16.86 -11.58
N ILE A 159 11.50 -17.29 -10.67
CA ILE A 159 10.05 -17.19 -10.80
C ILE A 159 9.50 -16.68 -9.47
N TYR A 160 8.69 -15.63 -9.51
CA TYR A 160 7.96 -15.15 -8.36
C TYR A 160 6.54 -14.79 -8.76
N THR A 161 5.56 -15.48 -8.19
CA THR A 161 4.15 -15.13 -8.36
C THR A 161 3.34 -15.57 -7.15
N TYR A 162 2.31 -14.80 -6.82
CA TYR A 162 1.31 -15.23 -5.85
C TYR A 162 -0.05 -15.32 -6.54
N MET A 163 -0.62 -16.52 -6.60
CA MET A 163 -1.86 -16.80 -7.31
C MET A 163 -2.90 -17.42 -6.40
N TYR A 164 -4.15 -17.40 -6.82
CA TYR A 164 -5.25 -18.10 -6.17
C TYR A 164 -6.27 -18.56 -7.20
N GLY A 165 -7.07 -19.56 -6.84
CA GLY A 165 -8.11 -20.10 -7.71
C GLY A 165 -9.16 -20.86 -6.91
N ARG A 166 -10.23 -21.25 -7.60
CA ARG A 166 -11.35 -22.02 -7.03
C ARG A 166 -11.56 -23.28 -7.84
N TYR A 167 -11.58 -24.43 -7.17
CA TYR A 167 -11.86 -25.71 -7.80
C TYR A 167 -13.37 -25.90 -8.04
N GLU A 168 -13.74 -26.84 -8.91
CA GLU A 168 -15.14 -27.18 -9.20
C GLU A 168 -15.97 -27.52 -7.95
N ASN A 169 -15.34 -28.09 -6.92
CA ASN A 169 -16.01 -28.46 -5.67
C ASN A 169 -16.29 -27.25 -4.74
N GLY A 170 -15.85 -26.04 -5.13
CA GLY A 170 -15.99 -24.80 -4.37
C GLY A 170 -14.86 -24.52 -3.39
N ASP A 171 -13.90 -25.43 -3.23
CA ASP A 171 -12.72 -25.18 -2.40
C ASP A 171 -11.81 -24.14 -3.08
N GLU A 172 -11.12 -23.35 -2.27
CA GLU A 172 -10.28 -22.26 -2.75
C GLU A 172 -8.87 -22.39 -2.17
N ASN A 173 -7.86 -22.34 -3.03
CA ASN A 173 -6.46 -22.39 -2.63
C ASN A 173 -5.69 -21.18 -3.16
N THR A 174 -4.55 -20.92 -2.50
CA THR A 174 -3.57 -19.93 -2.93
C THR A 174 -2.24 -20.63 -3.18
N PHE A 175 -1.42 -20.09 -4.06
CA PHE A 175 -0.13 -20.66 -4.49
C PHE A 175 0.89 -19.54 -4.60
N LEU A 176 1.79 -19.42 -3.62
CA LEU A 176 2.96 -18.57 -3.71
C LEU A 176 4.10 -19.41 -4.29
N ILE A 177 4.50 -19.10 -5.52
CA ILE A 177 5.56 -19.77 -6.24
C ILE A 177 6.81 -18.90 -6.14
N ASP A 178 7.90 -19.50 -5.68
CA ASP A 178 9.20 -18.86 -5.50
C ASP A 178 10.31 -19.82 -5.97
N TYR A 179 11.05 -19.39 -6.98
CA TYR A 179 12.18 -20.09 -7.55
C TYR A 179 13.31 -19.11 -7.81
N ASP A 180 14.52 -19.51 -7.45
CA ASP A 180 15.76 -18.82 -7.74
C ASP A 180 16.84 -19.90 -7.88
N VAL A 181 17.42 -19.99 -9.07
CA VAL A 181 18.42 -20.99 -9.44
C VAL A 181 19.67 -20.94 -8.54
N ASP A 182 20.01 -19.76 -8.01
CA ASP A 182 21.16 -19.58 -7.10
C ASP A 182 20.84 -20.02 -5.67
N ALA A 183 19.55 -20.02 -5.30
CA ALA A 183 19.09 -20.38 -3.96
C ALA A 183 18.80 -21.88 -3.80
N ASP A 184 18.06 -22.49 -4.74
CA ASP A 184 17.67 -23.89 -4.72
C ASP A 184 17.38 -24.41 -6.13
N SER A 185 17.76 -25.66 -6.43
CA SER A 185 17.46 -26.28 -7.73
C SER A 185 15.98 -26.68 -7.88
N LYS A 186 15.13 -26.37 -6.90
CA LYS A 186 13.71 -26.72 -6.84
C LYS A 186 12.87 -25.51 -6.55
N MET A 187 11.74 -25.41 -7.25
CA MET A 187 10.71 -24.43 -6.96
C MET A 187 10.09 -24.69 -5.60
N THR A 188 9.85 -23.61 -4.87
CA THR A 188 9.06 -23.61 -3.65
C THR A 188 7.64 -23.18 -4.00
N VAL A 189 6.65 -24.03 -3.66
CA VAL A 189 5.24 -23.66 -3.76
C VAL A 189 4.61 -23.69 -2.37
N CYS A 190 4.27 -22.52 -1.86
CA CYS A 190 3.58 -22.34 -0.59
C CYS A 190 2.06 -22.25 -0.83
N ILE A 191 1.30 -23.13 -0.21
CA ILE A 191 -0.15 -23.24 -0.31
C ILE A 191 -0.87 -22.73 0.95
N ASN A 192 -2.17 -22.48 0.85
CA ASN A 192 -3.03 -22.06 1.98
C ASN A 192 -2.59 -20.76 2.69
N GLY A 193 -2.00 -19.83 1.94
CA GLY A 193 -1.68 -18.49 2.41
C GLY A 193 -2.91 -17.58 2.49
N VAL A 194 -2.67 -16.34 2.92
CA VAL A 194 -3.69 -15.29 3.00
C VAL A 194 -3.60 -14.41 1.75
N ALA A 195 -4.68 -14.37 0.97
CA ALA A 195 -4.82 -13.57 -0.24
C ALA A 195 -6.16 -12.82 -0.19
N SER A 196 -6.23 -11.62 -0.78
CA SER A 196 -7.51 -10.96 -1.03
C SER A 196 -8.14 -11.64 -2.24
N LYS A 197 -8.94 -12.69 -1.98
CA LYS A 197 -9.60 -13.49 -3.01
C LYS A 197 -10.80 -12.74 -3.61
N SER A 198 -10.55 -11.61 -4.28
CA SER A 198 -11.59 -10.82 -4.92
C SER A 198 -12.22 -11.55 -6.13
N TYR A 199 -11.46 -12.47 -6.76
CA TYR A 199 -11.84 -13.08 -8.04
C TYR A 199 -12.19 -12.02 -9.07
N ASP A 200 -11.37 -10.97 -9.10
CA ASP A 200 -11.47 -9.88 -10.05
C ASP A 200 -11.00 -10.37 -11.42
N ASP A 201 -11.85 -10.25 -12.44
CA ASP A 201 -11.52 -10.69 -13.80
C ASP A 201 -10.25 -10.01 -14.30
N ASP A 202 -10.00 -8.78 -13.87
CA ASP A 202 -8.80 -8.01 -14.23
C ASP A 202 -7.50 -8.69 -13.79
N MET A 203 -7.57 -9.63 -12.86
CA MET A 203 -6.42 -10.36 -12.31
C MET A 203 -6.24 -11.78 -12.89
N ARG A 204 -7.06 -12.21 -13.87
CA ARG A 204 -6.96 -13.57 -14.45
C ARG A 204 -5.56 -13.83 -15.02
N LEU A 205 -5.04 -15.05 -14.86
CA LEU A 205 -3.75 -15.47 -15.40
C LEU A 205 -3.82 -15.83 -16.89
N GLN A 206 -4.94 -16.41 -17.32
CA GLN A 206 -5.12 -16.93 -18.68
C GLN A 206 -4.79 -15.91 -19.79
N PRO A 207 -5.19 -14.63 -19.70
CA PRO A 207 -4.80 -13.59 -20.65
C PRO A 207 -3.28 -13.47 -20.86
N MET A 208 -2.48 -13.60 -19.80
CA MET A 208 -1.02 -13.56 -19.91
C MET A 208 -0.50 -14.70 -20.81
N LEU A 209 -1.04 -15.91 -20.65
CA LEU A 209 -0.63 -17.08 -21.43
C LEU A 209 -0.94 -16.88 -22.91
N GLU A 210 -2.14 -16.40 -23.24
CA GLU A 210 -2.53 -16.15 -24.63
C GLU A 210 -1.73 -14.99 -25.26
N ILE A 211 -1.43 -13.92 -24.50
CA ILE A 211 -0.55 -12.84 -24.95
C ILE A 211 0.84 -13.38 -25.27
N LEU A 212 1.46 -14.12 -24.35
CA LEU A 212 2.80 -14.66 -24.54
C LEU A 212 2.88 -15.60 -25.75
N LYS A 213 1.90 -16.47 -25.93
CA LYS A 213 1.81 -17.38 -27.08
C LYS A 213 1.82 -16.66 -28.44
N ASN A 214 1.28 -15.44 -28.52
CA ASN A 214 1.23 -14.63 -29.73
C ASN A 214 2.36 -13.58 -29.83
N ALA A 215 3.14 -13.39 -28.76
CA ALA A 215 4.19 -12.38 -28.67
C ALA A 215 5.50 -12.81 -29.37
N ASP A 216 6.23 -11.83 -29.91
CA ASP A 216 7.52 -12.03 -30.59
C ASP A 216 8.74 -11.93 -29.64
N TYR A 217 8.55 -12.18 -28.33
CA TYR A 217 9.56 -11.93 -27.28
C TYR A 217 10.91 -12.58 -27.58
N LYS A 218 10.91 -13.80 -28.13
CA LYS A 218 12.12 -14.53 -28.49
C LYS A 218 12.95 -13.77 -29.53
N THR A 219 12.32 -13.18 -30.53
CA THR A 219 13.01 -12.38 -31.55
C THR A 219 13.60 -11.12 -30.93
N ARG A 220 12.87 -10.47 -30.01
CA ARG A 220 13.32 -9.23 -29.35
C ARG A 220 14.52 -9.46 -28.45
N VAL A 221 14.46 -10.48 -27.61
CA VAL A 221 15.56 -10.87 -26.73
C VAL A 221 16.82 -11.20 -27.54
N ASN A 222 16.67 -11.98 -28.62
CA ASN A 222 17.81 -12.28 -29.51
C ASN A 222 18.44 -11.03 -30.13
N ASN A 223 17.63 -10.03 -30.52
CA ASN A 223 18.15 -8.77 -31.05
C ASN A 223 18.91 -7.99 -29.97
N TRP A 224 18.33 -7.84 -28.77
CA TRP A 224 18.99 -7.15 -27.67
C TRP A 224 20.29 -7.82 -27.23
N ALA A 225 20.33 -9.16 -27.23
CA ALA A 225 21.54 -9.92 -26.91
C ALA A 225 22.64 -9.70 -27.96
N VAL A 226 22.30 -9.59 -29.24
CA VAL A 226 23.25 -9.29 -30.32
C VAL A 226 23.78 -7.85 -30.22
N GLU A 227 22.92 -6.91 -29.80
CA GLU A 227 23.29 -5.51 -29.59
C GLU A 227 24.11 -5.30 -28.31
N GLY A 228 24.14 -6.29 -27.42
CA GLY A 228 24.93 -6.31 -26.20
C GLY A 228 24.34 -5.49 -25.07
N TYR A 229 23.01 -5.37 -25.01
CA TYR A 229 22.33 -4.61 -23.95
C TYR A 229 22.42 -5.29 -22.58
N ALA A 230 22.12 -6.59 -22.50
CA ALA A 230 22.15 -7.35 -21.26
C ALA A 230 22.21 -8.85 -21.55
N ASP A 231 22.40 -9.65 -20.50
CA ASP A 231 22.28 -11.12 -20.54
C ASP A 231 21.06 -11.62 -19.74
N ASP A 232 20.34 -10.72 -19.05
CA ASP A 232 19.18 -10.98 -18.21
C ASP A 232 17.94 -10.19 -18.69
N TYR A 233 16.80 -10.89 -18.73
CA TYR A 233 15.52 -10.35 -19.21
C TYR A 233 14.40 -10.78 -18.28
N GLU A 234 13.29 -10.05 -18.32
CA GLU A 234 12.17 -10.32 -17.43
C GLU A 234 10.81 -10.15 -18.12
N ILE A 235 9.91 -11.10 -17.85
CA ILE A 235 8.48 -10.99 -18.09
C ILE A 235 7.79 -10.50 -16.80
N LEU A 236 6.96 -9.48 -16.92
CA LEU A 236 6.09 -8.97 -15.87
C LEU A 236 4.63 -8.96 -16.33
N TYR A 237 3.74 -9.35 -15.42
CA TYR A 237 2.30 -9.29 -15.62
C TYR A 237 1.60 -8.90 -14.31
N TYR A 238 0.67 -7.94 -14.40
CA TYR A 238 -0.09 -7.42 -13.26
C TYR A 238 -1.61 -7.51 -13.44
N GLY A 239 -2.10 -8.23 -14.47
CA GLY A 239 -3.51 -8.16 -14.86
C GLY A 239 -3.81 -7.05 -15.87
N LYS A 240 -5.04 -6.53 -15.87
CA LYS A 240 -5.39 -5.32 -16.61
C LYS A 240 -4.73 -4.10 -15.98
N ARG A 241 -4.27 -3.19 -16.84
CA ARG A 241 -3.58 -1.97 -16.43
C ARG A 241 -3.98 -0.79 -17.31
N GLU A 242 -4.02 0.39 -16.70
CA GLU A 242 -4.26 1.66 -17.39
C GLU A 242 -2.93 2.32 -17.78
N PHE A 243 -2.83 2.82 -19.02
CA PHE A 243 -1.67 3.55 -19.53
C PHE A 243 -2.11 4.79 -20.30
N ASN A 244 -1.48 5.92 -20.01
CA ASN A 244 -1.69 7.20 -20.69
C ASN A 244 -0.68 7.46 -21.83
N THR A 245 0.23 6.51 -22.11
CA THR A 245 1.16 6.57 -23.23
C THR A 245 1.21 5.23 -23.96
N MET A 246 1.50 5.28 -25.26
CA MET A 246 1.65 4.11 -26.13
C MET A 246 3.11 3.68 -26.29
N GLU A 247 4.01 4.13 -25.41
CA GLU A 247 5.44 3.89 -25.56
C GLU A 247 5.78 2.40 -25.42
N GLY A 248 6.51 1.81 -26.38
CA GLY A 248 6.86 0.39 -26.32
C GLY A 248 5.72 -0.60 -26.56
N PHE A 249 4.50 -0.12 -26.87
CA PHE A 249 3.33 -0.97 -27.10
C PHE A 249 3.47 -1.81 -28.36
N VAL A 250 3.07 -3.08 -28.24
CA VAL A 250 2.98 -4.05 -29.32
C VAL A 250 1.62 -4.70 -29.27
N TYR A 251 0.77 -4.36 -30.22
CA TYR A 251 -0.56 -4.91 -30.33
C TYR A 251 -0.51 -6.31 -30.94
N LEU A 252 -1.22 -7.23 -30.31
CA LEU A 252 -1.43 -8.60 -30.76
C LEU A 252 -2.92 -8.76 -31.13
N GLN A 253 -3.18 -9.49 -32.20
CA GLN A 253 -4.54 -9.87 -32.58
C GLN A 253 -4.96 -11.12 -31.81
N GLY A 254 -6.20 -11.16 -31.37
CA GLY A 254 -6.78 -12.31 -30.69
C GLY A 254 -7.90 -11.92 -29.76
N ASP A 255 -8.53 -12.95 -29.22
CA ASP A 255 -9.51 -12.91 -28.14
C ASP A 255 -8.77 -13.33 -26.87
N VAL A 256 -8.49 -12.37 -25.99
CA VAL A 256 -7.60 -12.55 -24.85
C VAL A 256 -8.32 -13.09 -23.61
N ASP A 257 -9.62 -12.78 -23.48
CA ASP A 257 -10.42 -13.14 -22.31
C ASP A 257 -11.30 -14.38 -22.55
N GLY A 258 -11.42 -14.81 -23.80
CA GLY A 258 -12.14 -16.00 -24.26
C GLY A 258 -13.63 -15.78 -24.44
N ASP A 259 -14.11 -14.53 -24.56
CA ASP A 259 -15.54 -14.22 -24.70
C ASP A 259 -16.09 -14.45 -26.12
N GLY A 260 -15.21 -14.73 -27.08
CA GLY A 260 -15.54 -14.99 -28.49
C GLY A 260 -15.65 -13.73 -29.35
N VAL A 261 -15.30 -12.57 -28.81
CA VAL A 261 -15.21 -11.28 -29.50
C VAL A 261 -13.72 -10.94 -29.68
N ASP A 262 -13.38 -10.38 -30.85
CA ASP A 262 -12.06 -9.81 -31.08
C ASP A 262 -12.25 -8.30 -31.27
N ASN A 263 -11.94 -7.53 -30.23
CA ASN A 263 -12.05 -6.08 -30.20
C ASN A 263 -10.79 -5.37 -30.68
N THR A 264 -9.79 -6.10 -31.20
CA THR A 264 -8.49 -5.56 -31.59
C THR A 264 -8.61 -4.40 -32.58
N ASP A 265 -9.56 -4.45 -33.52
CA ASP A 265 -9.73 -3.41 -34.55
C ASP A 265 -10.24 -2.06 -34.01
N ASN A 266 -10.85 -2.01 -32.82
CA ASN A 266 -11.45 -0.78 -32.27
C ASN A 266 -10.45 0.14 -31.55
N ALA A 267 -9.33 -0.39 -31.04
CA ALA A 267 -8.37 0.37 -30.23
C ALA A 267 -7.21 0.99 -31.03
N ILE A 268 -6.96 0.50 -32.26
CA ILE A 268 -5.69 0.68 -32.97
C ILE A 268 -5.50 2.07 -33.63
N TYR A 269 -6.50 2.95 -33.63
CA TYR A 269 -6.42 4.20 -34.43
C TYR A 269 -6.68 5.52 -33.71
N SER A 270 -6.88 5.54 -32.40
CA SER A 270 -6.93 6.80 -31.66
C SER A 270 -5.53 7.15 -31.16
N GLU A 271 -4.95 8.24 -31.67
CA GLU A 271 -4.10 9.07 -30.80
C GLU A 271 -4.90 9.27 -29.52
N LEU A 272 -4.33 8.89 -28.36
CA LEU A 272 -5.04 8.93 -27.09
C LEU A 272 -5.73 10.28 -26.84
N ASN A 273 -5.24 11.37 -27.45
CA ASN A 273 -5.77 12.73 -27.31
C ASN A 273 -5.89 13.15 -25.84
N GLY A 274 -4.95 12.69 -25.00
CA GLY A 274 -4.97 12.87 -23.55
C GLY A 274 -5.71 11.78 -22.76
N GLY A 275 -6.40 10.86 -23.44
CA GLY A 275 -7.02 9.68 -22.85
C GLY A 275 -6.01 8.59 -22.42
N ALA A 276 -6.54 7.41 -22.10
CA ALA A 276 -5.76 6.25 -21.70
C ALA A 276 -6.22 4.98 -22.41
N VAL A 277 -5.43 3.91 -22.33
CA VAL A 277 -5.83 2.55 -22.67
C VAL A 277 -5.81 1.67 -21.44
N TYR A 278 -6.79 0.77 -21.35
CA TYR A 278 -6.96 -0.18 -20.27
C TYR A 278 -7.07 -1.59 -20.82
N GLY A 279 -6.27 -2.54 -20.33
CA GLY A 279 -6.33 -3.91 -20.83
C GLY A 279 -5.23 -4.79 -20.27
N TYR A 280 -5.29 -6.08 -20.60
CA TYR A 280 -4.27 -7.05 -20.19
C TYR A 280 -2.94 -6.76 -20.89
N GLU A 281 -1.87 -6.71 -20.10
CA GLU A 281 -0.55 -6.26 -20.54
C GLU A 281 0.54 -7.18 -20.02
N VAL A 282 1.40 -7.65 -20.93
CA VAL A 282 2.61 -8.39 -20.56
C VAL A 282 3.85 -7.58 -20.97
N SER A 283 4.65 -7.21 -19.98
CA SER A 283 5.87 -6.43 -20.16
C SER A 283 7.06 -7.36 -20.33
N LEU A 284 7.83 -7.16 -21.40
CA LEU A 284 9.19 -7.67 -21.56
C LEU A 284 10.17 -6.52 -21.37
N HIS A 285 11.07 -6.63 -20.41
CA HIS A 285 12.06 -5.58 -20.13
C HIS A 285 13.42 -6.14 -19.73
N ILE A 286 14.40 -5.23 -19.62
CA ILE A 286 15.77 -5.52 -19.19
C ILE A 286 15.95 -4.90 -17.80
N PRO A 287 15.97 -5.71 -16.71
CA PRO A 287 16.04 -5.18 -15.35
C PRO A 287 17.28 -4.29 -15.09
N SER A 288 18.39 -4.64 -15.73
CA SER A 288 19.67 -3.93 -15.60
C SER A 288 19.75 -2.61 -16.39
N GLU A 289 18.82 -2.36 -17.32
CA GLU A 289 18.88 -1.24 -18.27
C GLU A 289 17.57 -0.43 -18.28
N SER A 290 17.40 0.44 -17.27
CA SER A 290 16.17 1.26 -17.12
C SER A 290 15.92 2.28 -18.24
N GLU A 291 16.95 2.60 -19.03
CA GLU A 291 16.83 3.51 -20.18
C GLU A 291 16.20 2.83 -21.40
N VAL A 292 16.18 1.50 -21.44
CA VAL A 292 15.53 0.74 -22.51
C VAL A 292 14.04 0.67 -22.22
N THR A 293 13.24 1.32 -23.07
CA THR A 293 11.78 1.27 -22.98
C THR A 293 11.30 -0.20 -23.01
N PRO A 294 10.53 -0.64 -22.00
CA PRO A 294 9.92 -1.97 -21.99
C PRO A 294 9.06 -2.21 -23.23
N VAL A 295 9.09 -3.44 -23.74
CA VAL A 295 8.14 -3.89 -24.76
C VAL A 295 6.88 -4.35 -24.05
N ARG A 296 5.74 -3.77 -24.41
CA ARG A 296 4.46 -4.00 -23.74
C ARG A 296 3.51 -4.69 -24.70
N TYR A 297 3.32 -5.99 -24.53
CA TYR A 297 2.40 -6.77 -25.34
C TYR A 297 0.97 -6.58 -24.84
N PHE A 298 0.10 -6.17 -25.75
CA PHE A 298 -1.31 -5.90 -25.48
C PHE A 298 -2.20 -6.67 -26.43
N MET A 299 -3.32 -7.15 -25.91
CA MET A 299 -4.39 -7.76 -26.70
C MET A 299 -5.72 -7.19 -26.19
N GLU A 300 -6.59 -6.80 -27.12
CA GLU A 300 -7.91 -6.19 -26.84
C GLU A 300 -7.93 -5.05 -25.80
N PRO A 301 -7.13 -3.98 -25.98
CA PRO A 301 -7.21 -2.84 -25.08
C PRO A 301 -8.51 -2.05 -25.28
N GLU A 302 -9.06 -1.54 -24.19
CA GLU A 302 -10.18 -0.61 -24.14
C GLU A 302 -9.64 0.82 -24.11
N VAL A 303 -10.20 1.71 -24.93
CA VAL A 303 -9.82 3.13 -24.91
C VAL A 303 -10.69 3.88 -23.90
N ILE A 304 -10.04 4.57 -22.98
CA ILE A 304 -10.63 5.49 -22.02
C ILE A 304 -10.51 6.92 -22.59
N PRO A 305 -11.64 7.57 -22.94
CA PRO A 305 -11.61 8.96 -23.40
C PRO A 305 -11.06 9.92 -22.34
N LEU A 306 -10.41 11.01 -22.79
CA LEU A 306 -9.94 12.08 -21.91
C LEU A 306 -11.05 12.60 -20.99
N GLU A 307 -12.26 12.81 -21.51
CA GLU A 307 -13.38 13.34 -20.74
C GLU A 307 -13.76 12.42 -19.57
N THR A 308 -13.67 11.10 -19.75
CA THR A 308 -13.89 10.14 -18.64
C THR A 308 -12.77 10.18 -17.61
N ILE A 309 -11.56 10.62 -17.98
CA ILE A 309 -10.47 10.86 -17.03
C ILE A 309 -10.73 12.16 -16.27
N ILE A 310 -11.07 13.24 -16.99
CA ILE A 310 -11.39 14.55 -16.42
C ILE A 310 -12.54 14.44 -15.41
N ASP A 311 -13.64 13.76 -15.78
CA ASP A 311 -14.79 13.56 -14.91
C ASP A 311 -14.40 12.82 -13.62
N ARG A 312 -13.58 11.75 -13.72
CA ARG A 312 -13.06 11.01 -12.56
C ARG A 312 -12.15 11.86 -11.67
N GLU A 313 -11.28 12.68 -12.26
CA GLU A 313 -10.40 13.58 -11.52
C GLU A 313 -11.17 14.71 -10.82
N GLU A 314 -12.24 15.23 -11.45
CA GLU A 314 -13.13 16.23 -10.85
C GLU A 314 -13.92 15.62 -9.68
N GLU A 315 -14.49 14.42 -9.84
CA GLU A 315 -15.16 13.69 -8.75
C GLU A 315 -14.22 13.48 -7.55
N GLN A 316 -12.99 13.02 -7.80
CA GLN A 316 -11.99 12.83 -6.75
C GLN A 316 -11.63 14.16 -6.06
N THR A 317 -11.45 15.23 -6.84
CA THR A 317 -11.17 16.58 -6.31
C THR A 317 -12.30 17.08 -5.41
N ILE A 318 -13.56 16.81 -5.79
CA ILE A 318 -14.73 17.15 -4.98
C ILE A 318 -14.75 16.37 -3.67
N ASP A 319 -14.47 15.06 -3.73
CA ASP A 319 -14.43 14.21 -2.54
C ASP A 319 -13.31 14.63 -1.57
N ASP A 320 -12.09 14.83 -2.06
CA ASP A 320 -10.96 15.33 -1.27
C ASP A 320 -11.27 16.70 -0.63
N ALA A 321 -11.93 17.58 -1.39
CA ALA A 321 -12.35 18.88 -0.89
C ALA A 321 -13.42 18.77 0.22
N LYS A 322 -14.33 17.81 0.14
CA LYS A 322 -15.37 17.59 1.17
C LYS A 322 -14.80 17.07 2.48
N GLU A 323 -13.74 16.27 2.42
CA GLU A 323 -13.03 15.75 3.59
C GLU A 323 -12.21 16.81 4.33
N THR A 324 -11.93 17.96 3.69
CA THR A 324 -11.20 19.07 4.30
C THR A 324 -12.10 19.90 5.23
N GLU A 325 -11.60 20.26 6.42
CA GLU A 325 -12.32 21.09 7.40
C GLU A 325 -12.38 22.58 7.00
N SER A 326 -11.38 23.06 6.26
CA SER A 326 -11.30 24.40 5.67
C SER A 326 -11.35 24.30 4.14
N TRP A 327 -10.83 25.31 3.42
CA TRP A 327 -10.81 25.28 1.96
C TRP A 327 -9.77 24.31 1.41
N TYR A 328 -10.07 23.76 0.24
CA TYR A 328 -9.20 22.87 -0.52
C TYR A 328 -8.71 23.58 -1.77
N VAL A 329 -7.40 23.52 -2.04
CA VAL A 329 -6.79 24.10 -3.25
C VAL A 329 -6.50 22.97 -4.23
N ASP A 330 -7.12 23.02 -5.40
CA ASP A 330 -6.77 22.16 -6.52
C ASP A 330 -5.45 22.67 -7.12
N ASN A 331 -4.37 21.96 -6.87
CA ASN A 331 -3.04 22.34 -7.33
C ASN A 331 -2.85 22.18 -8.85
N SER A 332 -3.73 21.43 -9.54
CA SER A 332 -3.63 21.21 -10.99
C SER A 332 -3.94 22.49 -11.77
N ASN A 333 -4.95 23.26 -11.33
CA ASN A 333 -5.42 24.46 -12.01
C ASN A 333 -5.42 25.73 -11.13
N GLY A 334 -5.37 25.58 -9.80
CA GLY A 334 -5.34 26.67 -8.83
C GLY A 334 -6.71 27.18 -8.38
N SER A 335 -7.79 26.44 -8.67
CA SER A 335 -9.13 26.68 -8.17
C SER A 335 -9.22 26.31 -6.68
N VAL A 336 -10.13 26.95 -5.97
CA VAL A 336 -10.26 26.76 -4.52
C VAL A 336 -11.69 26.41 -4.16
N TYR A 337 -11.87 25.34 -3.41
CA TYR A 337 -13.16 24.77 -3.02
C TYR A 337 -13.41 24.99 -1.54
N TYR A 338 -14.66 25.24 -1.18
CA TYR A 338 -15.13 25.25 0.20
C TYR A 338 -16.48 24.58 0.30
N TRP A 339 -16.63 23.68 1.28
CA TRP A 339 -17.88 22.99 1.57
C TRP A 339 -18.39 23.36 2.95
N LEU A 340 -19.65 23.79 3.03
CA LEU A 340 -20.26 24.22 4.29
C LEU A 340 -20.20 23.09 5.32
N SER A 341 -19.59 23.38 6.48
CA SER A 341 -19.29 22.36 7.50
C SER A 341 -20.54 21.62 8.00
N GLU A 342 -21.66 22.32 8.16
CA GLU A 342 -22.93 21.72 8.63
C GLU A 342 -23.70 20.98 7.53
N ASN A 343 -23.43 21.27 6.25
CA ASN A 343 -24.13 20.68 5.12
C ASN A 343 -23.25 20.63 3.87
N LYS A 344 -22.59 19.50 3.65
CA LYS A 344 -21.69 19.26 2.50
C LYS A 344 -22.43 19.12 1.15
N GLU A 345 -23.76 19.29 1.11
CA GLU A 345 -24.50 19.49 -0.14
C GLU A 345 -24.30 20.91 -0.71
N ILE A 346 -23.89 21.86 0.13
CA ILE A 346 -23.70 23.26 -0.26
C ILE A 346 -22.21 23.56 -0.29
N GLY A 347 -21.73 23.93 -1.47
CA GLY A 347 -20.33 24.25 -1.70
C GLY A 347 -20.16 25.47 -2.58
N TRP A 348 -18.98 26.08 -2.47
CA TRP A 348 -18.53 27.17 -3.32
C TRP A 348 -17.18 26.82 -3.90
N ARG A 349 -16.91 27.28 -5.13
CA ARG A 349 -15.57 27.22 -5.70
C ARG A 349 -15.20 28.50 -6.41
N LEU A 350 -13.97 28.95 -6.17
CA LEU A 350 -13.31 29.99 -6.95
C LEU A 350 -12.64 29.31 -8.15
N VAL A 351 -13.26 29.41 -9.32
CA VAL A 351 -12.75 28.80 -10.57
C VAL A 351 -11.84 29.77 -11.28
N VAL A 352 -10.67 29.29 -11.71
CA VAL A 352 -9.71 30.09 -12.48
C VAL A 352 -10.22 30.31 -13.91
N THR A 353 -10.41 31.56 -14.31
CA THR A 353 -10.93 31.91 -15.65
C THR A 353 -9.87 32.41 -16.61
N ASP A 354 -8.78 33.01 -16.10
CA ASP A 354 -7.62 33.47 -16.86
C ASP A 354 -6.41 33.60 -15.92
N ALA A 355 -5.19 33.59 -16.45
CA ALA A 355 -3.96 33.69 -15.66
C ALA A 355 -2.86 34.49 -16.37
N ALA A 356 -2.16 35.34 -15.61
CA ALA A 356 -1.06 36.16 -16.10
C ALA A 356 0.00 36.40 -15.01
N ALA A 357 1.28 36.24 -15.36
CA ALA A 357 2.43 36.56 -14.52
C ALA A 357 2.36 35.97 -13.08
N GLY A 358 1.93 34.72 -12.95
CA GLY A 358 1.78 34.05 -11.64
C GLY A 358 0.55 34.47 -10.84
N SER A 359 -0.35 35.26 -11.43
CA SER A 359 -1.64 35.67 -10.87
C SER A 359 -2.80 35.13 -11.72
N ARG A 360 -3.99 35.05 -11.12
CA ARG A 360 -5.19 34.44 -11.69
C ARG A 360 -6.41 35.35 -11.51
N TYR A 361 -7.32 35.28 -12.48
CA TYR A 361 -8.68 35.78 -12.35
C TYR A 361 -9.59 34.62 -11.93
N TYR A 362 -10.60 34.95 -11.13
CA TYR A 362 -11.52 33.97 -10.58
C TYR A 362 -12.96 34.36 -10.87
N GLU A 363 -13.82 33.37 -11.02
CA GLU A 363 -15.25 33.49 -10.80
C GLU A 363 -15.68 32.62 -9.61
N LEU A 364 -16.78 32.98 -8.97
CA LEU A 364 -17.34 32.23 -7.86
C LEU A 364 -18.56 31.44 -8.35
N GLU A 365 -18.49 30.13 -8.17
CA GLU A 365 -19.59 29.21 -8.40
C GLU A 365 -20.13 28.67 -7.07
N LYS A 366 -21.42 28.30 -7.07
CA LYS A 366 -22.09 27.64 -5.95
C LYS A 366 -22.76 26.35 -6.44
N SER A 367 -22.62 25.28 -5.65
CA SER A 367 -23.38 24.04 -5.75
C SER A 367 -24.39 23.95 -4.59
N SER A 368 -25.49 23.24 -4.83
CA SER A 368 -26.53 22.95 -3.81
C SER A 368 -26.98 21.48 -3.84
N ASP A 369 -26.19 20.63 -4.49
CA ASP A 369 -26.41 19.20 -4.73
C ASP A 369 -25.10 18.42 -4.58
N GLY A 370 -24.23 18.86 -3.67
CA GLY A 370 -23.00 18.13 -3.37
C GLY A 370 -21.98 18.11 -4.51
N GLY A 371 -22.09 19.02 -5.48
CA GLY A 371 -21.12 19.17 -6.57
C GLY A 371 -21.55 18.51 -7.87
N GLU A 372 -22.74 17.91 -7.92
CA GLU A 372 -23.33 17.40 -9.17
C GLU A 372 -23.54 18.53 -10.19
N THR A 373 -23.95 19.72 -9.73
CA THR A 373 -24.05 20.91 -10.58
C THR A 373 -23.47 22.16 -9.93
N TRP A 374 -22.89 23.03 -10.75
CA TRP A 374 -22.30 24.30 -10.35
C TRP A 374 -22.92 25.45 -11.14
N ASN A 375 -23.19 26.56 -10.45
CA ASN A 375 -23.72 27.77 -11.07
C ASN A 375 -22.82 28.97 -10.73
N VAL A 376 -22.42 29.73 -11.74
CA VAL A 376 -21.73 31.01 -11.55
C VAL A 376 -22.66 31.99 -10.84
N ILE A 377 -22.33 32.33 -9.59
CA ILE A 377 -23.08 33.31 -8.78
C ILE A 377 -22.42 34.69 -8.80
N ASN A 378 -21.12 34.76 -9.11
CA ASN A 378 -20.41 36.00 -9.26
C ASN A 378 -19.22 35.84 -10.21
N ALA A 379 -19.32 36.42 -11.41
CA ALA A 379 -18.28 36.38 -12.43
C ALA A 379 -17.05 37.27 -12.10
N ASN A 380 -17.11 38.06 -11.02
CA ASN A 380 -16.05 38.99 -10.65
C ASN A 380 -15.95 39.22 -9.13
N PRO A 381 -15.67 38.17 -8.34
CA PRO A 381 -15.67 38.22 -6.88
C PRO A 381 -14.59 39.16 -6.30
N PHE A 382 -13.50 39.39 -7.04
CA PHE A 382 -12.40 40.28 -6.63
C PHE A 382 -12.40 41.65 -7.33
N ASN A 383 -13.49 42.03 -8.01
CA ASN A 383 -13.68 43.33 -8.65
C ASN A 383 -12.53 43.75 -9.61
N ASN A 384 -12.20 42.87 -10.55
CA ASN A 384 -11.14 42.97 -11.56
C ASN A 384 -9.71 42.99 -11.00
N LYS A 385 -9.50 42.70 -9.72
CA LYS A 385 -8.16 42.43 -9.21
C LYS A 385 -7.74 41.00 -9.62
N ILE A 386 -6.44 40.85 -9.87
CA ILE A 386 -5.80 39.59 -10.24
C ILE A 386 -4.83 39.21 -9.12
N GLY A 387 -4.74 37.93 -8.78
CA GLY A 387 -3.87 37.46 -7.69
C GLY A 387 -3.95 35.95 -7.52
N VAL A 388 -3.55 35.46 -6.37
CA VAL A 388 -3.76 34.06 -5.97
C VAL A 388 -4.81 34.06 -4.87
N ALA A 389 -5.80 33.17 -4.95
CA ALA A 389 -6.76 33.01 -3.88
C ALA A 389 -6.03 32.62 -2.58
N LEU A 390 -6.22 33.43 -1.53
CA LEU A 390 -5.71 33.15 -0.18
C LEU A 390 -6.54 32.05 0.49
N GLY A 391 -7.86 32.11 0.30
CA GLY A 391 -8.81 31.18 0.89
C GLY A 391 -10.25 31.59 0.62
N ILE A 392 -11.17 30.70 0.95
CA ILE A 392 -12.62 30.89 0.86
C ILE A 392 -13.27 30.17 2.04
N GLU A 393 -14.08 30.86 2.82
CA GLU A 393 -14.80 30.28 3.95
C GLU A 393 -16.22 30.84 4.04
N PHE A 394 -17.19 29.96 4.24
CA PHE A 394 -18.59 30.32 4.47
C PHE A 394 -19.05 29.79 5.82
N TYR A 395 -19.59 30.69 6.64
CA TYR A 395 -20.09 30.36 7.98
C TYR A 395 -21.56 29.95 7.96
N ASP A 396 -22.29 30.42 6.95
CA ASP A 396 -23.63 29.95 6.57
C ASP A 396 -23.83 30.15 5.06
N GLU A 397 -25.03 29.88 4.54
CA GLU A 397 -25.33 30.03 3.11
C GLU A 397 -25.21 31.45 2.54
N ASN A 398 -25.19 32.48 3.41
CA ASN A 398 -25.18 33.88 3.04
C ASN A 398 -23.87 34.58 3.44
N LEU A 399 -23.34 34.27 4.62
CA LEU A 399 -22.17 34.93 5.21
C LEU A 399 -20.89 34.14 4.90
N GLY A 400 -19.96 34.80 4.22
CA GLY A 400 -18.68 34.20 3.87
C GLY A 400 -17.59 35.24 3.60
N VAL A 401 -16.37 34.76 3.49
CA VAL A 401 -15.16 35.54 3.26
C VAL A 401 -14.34 34.88 2.18
N ILE A 402 -13.83 35.69 1.26
CA ILE A 402 -12.81 35.28 0.31
C ILE A 402 -11.58 36.17 0.49
N GLY A 403 -10.41 35.57 0.34
CA GLY A 403 -9.15 36.28 0.39
C GLY A 403 -8.39 36.16 -0.92
N MET A 404 -7.60 37.17 -1.25
CA MET A 404 -6.68 37.13 -2.37
C MET A 404 -5.35 37.76 -1.97
N THR A 405 -4.26 37.19 -2.46
CA THR A 405 -2.90 37.67 -2.28
C THR A 405 -2.27 38.03 -3.63
N GLY A 406 -1.26 38.89 -3.62
CA GLY A 406 -0.38 39.07 -4.77
C GLY A 406 0.49 37.83 -5.02
N ALA A 407 1.08 37.71 -6.22
CA ALA A 407 1.95 36.59 -6.57
C ALA A 407 3.19 36.45 -5.67
N SER A 408 3.69 37.56 -5.10
CA SER A 408 4.80 37.55 -4.14
C SER A 408 4.38 37.22 -2.71
N GLN A 409 3.08 37.26 -2.40
CA GLN A 409 2.52 37.05 -1.07
C GLN A 409 2.93 38.06 0.00
N ASP A 410 3.35 39.26 -0.43
CA ASP A 410 3.72 40.35 0.47
C ASP A 410 2.50 41.12 1.01
N ALA A 411 1.36 41.01 0.34
CA ALA A 411 0.12 41.67 0.73
C ALA A 411 -1.10 40.83 0.35
N SER A 412 -2.17 40.97 1.14
CA SER A 412 -3.44 40.29 0.89
C SER A 412 -4.63 41.22 1.09
N THR A 413 -5.78 40.82 0.58
CA THR A 413 -7.04 41.54 0.76
C THR A 413 -8.15 40.54 1.03
N LEU A 414 -8.94 40.82 2.06
CA LEU A 414 -10.12 40.04 2.42
C LEU A 414 -11.39 40.75 1.95
N TYR A 415 -12.39 39.96 1.59
CA TYR A 415 -13.69 40.42 1.14
C TYR A 415 -14.78 39.64 1.83
N VAL A 416 -15.79 40.33 2.37
CA VAL A 416 -16.94 39.73 3.04
C VAL A 416 -18.18 39.79 2.16
N THR A 417 -18.99 38.75 2.21
CA THR A 417 -20.34 38.68 1.63
C THR A 417 -21.38 38.45 2.72
N SER A 418 -22.61 38.90 2.50
CA SER A 418 -23.78 38.58 3.33
C SER A 418 -24.98 38.16 2.47
N ASP A 419 -24.75 37.86 1.19
CA ASP A 419 -25.74 37.45 0.20
C ASP A 419 -25.35 36.17 -0.55
N GLY A 420 -24.48 35.37 0.06
CA GLY A 420 -24.08 34.04 -0.43
C GLY A 420 -23.00 34.09 -1.51
N GLY A 421 -22.33 35.23 -1.68
CA GLY A 421 -21.26 35.45 -2.65
C GLY A 421 -21.68 36.24 -3.88
N VAL A 422 -22.94 36.67 -3.98
CA VAL A 422 -23.43 37.49 -5.11
C VAL A 422 -22.72 38.84 -5.14
N THR A 423 -22.49 39.46 -3.99
CA THR A 423 -21.65 40.65 -3.85
C THR A 423 -20.64 40.52 -2.73
N PHE A 424 -19.52 41.21 -2.90
CA PHE A 424 -18.42 41.24 -1.94
C PHE A 424 -18.04 42.69 -1.62
N THR A 425 -17.72 42.94 -0.36
CA THR A 425 -17.18 44.22 0.12
C THR A 425 -15.81 43.96 0.71
N GLN A 426 -14.81 44.76 0.31
CA GLN A 426 -13.46 44.69 0.88
C GLN A 426 -13.52 45.01 2.38
N MET A 427 -12.85 44.21 3.21
CA MET A 427 -12.70 44.50 4.64
C MET A 427 -11.68 45.62 4.84
N GLU A 428 -11.99 46.54 5.75
CA GLU A 428 -11.11 47.65 6.12
C GLU A 428 -10.80 47.58 7.61
N PHE A 429 -9.53 47.74 7.96
CA PHE A 429 -9.04 47.64 9.34
C PHE A 429 -8.58 49.01 9.84
N PRO A 430 -8.87 49.40 11.09
CA PRO A 430 -8.50 50.71 11.64
C PRO A 430 -7.02 50.76 12.03
N MET A 431 -6.14 50.78 11.03
CA MET A 431 -4.68 50.77 11.22
C MET A 431 -4.18 51.99 11.99
N GLU A 432 -4.92 53.09 12.01
CA GLU A 432 -4.63 54.28 12.82
C GLU A 432 -4.78 54.08 14.34
N GLU A 433 -5.49 53.02 14.77
CA GLU A 433 -5.66 52.68 16.18
C GLU A 433 -4.49 51.84 16.74
N VAL A 434 -3.59 51.38 15.88
CA VAL A 434 -2.42 50.57 16.25
C VAL A 434 -1.44 51.41 17.07
N THR A 435 -1.20 51.00 18.32
CA THR A 435 -0.34 51.73 19.26
C THR A 435 1.09 51.20 19.35
N GLU A 436 1.32 49.95 18.93
CA GLU A 436 2.62 49.27 19.01
C GLU A 436 2.79 48.28 17.84
N LEU A 437 4.05 47.98 17.51
CA LEU A 437 4.44 46.98 16.51
C LEU A 437 5.26 45.86 17.20
N PRO A 438 5.28 44.64 16.65
CA PRO A 438 6.17 43.57 17.08
C PRO A 438 7.64 44.01 17.17
N ASP A 439 8.39 43.52 18.15
CA ASP A 439 9.80 43.91 18.39
C ASP A 439 10.70 43.78 17.15
N ILE A 440 10.45 42.78 16.30
CA ILE A 440 11.21 42.54 15.07
C ILE A 440 11.04 43.67 14.04
N ALA A 441 9.96 44.47 14.14
CA ALA A 441 9.72 45.60 13.25
C ALA A 441 10.84 46.64 13.36
N ASP A 442 11.34 46.93 14.57
CA ASP A 442 12.45 47.87 14.77
C ASP A 442 13.76 47.35 14.17
N GLU A 443 14.01 46.04 14.24
CA GLU A 443 15.21 45.41 13.69
C GLU A 443 15.23 45.45 12.15
N LEU A 444 14.06 45.29 11.52
CA LEU A 444 13.89 45.27 10.07
C LEU A 444 13.56 46.65 9.48
N GLY A 445 13.29 47.64 10.33
CA GLY A 445 12.90 48.99 9.92
C GLY A 445 11.48 49.08 9.38
N TYR A 446 10.59 48.18 9.80
CA TYR A 446 9.18 48.19 9.41
C TYR A 446 8.41 49.31 10.10
N THR A 447 7.37 49.74 9.40
CA THR A 447 6.38 50.72 9.80
C THR A 447 4.99 50.07 9.74
N ILE A 448 3.96 50.76 10.23
CA ILE A 448 2.57 50.28 10.11
C ILE A 448 2.19 50.00 8.65
N ALA A 449 2.76 50.74 7.68
CA ALA A 449 2.47 50.56 6.26
C ALA A 449 3.02 49.25 5.67
N ASP A 450 3.94 48.58 6.36
CA ASP A 450 4.47 47.29 5.94
C ASP A 450 3.53 46.13 6.36
N TYR A 451 2.59 46.35 7.28
CA TYR A 451 1.61 45.35 7.72
C TYR A 451 0.40 45.33 6.78
N ASP A 452 0.55 44.66 5.63
CA ASP A 452 -0.46 44.61 4.56
C ASP A 452 -0.90 43.17 4.20
N TYR A 453 -0.52 42.18 5.01
CA TYR A 453 -0.92 40.79 4.83
C TYR A 453 -1.94 40.36 5.89
N ALA A 454 -3.23 40.40 5.56
CA ALA A 454 -4.30 39.87 6.40
C ALA A 454 -4.49 38.34 6.22
N GLU A 455 -4.54 37.61 7.33
CA GLU A 455 -4.91 36.19 7.34
C GLU A 455 -6.42 35.98 7.25
N MET A 456 -6.86 34.80 6.80
CA MET A 456 -8.29 34.46 6.80
C MET A 456 -8.87 34.52 8.23
N PRO A 457 -10.12 35.00 8.41
CA PRO A 457 -10.68 35.18 9.74
C PRO A 457 -10.89 33.86 10.47
N GLN A 458 -10.55 33.83 11.75
CA GLN A 458 -10.90 32.75 12.65
C GLN A 458 -12.12 33.13 13.48
N VAL A 459 -13.07 32.21 13.62
CA VAL A 459 -14.33 32.46 14.34
C VAL A 459 -14.45 31.51 15.52
N SER A 460 -14.56 32.08 16.72
CA SER A 460 -14.82 31.36 17.96
C SER A 460 -15.89 32.09 18.78
N ASP A 461 -16.90 31.36 19.25
CA ASP A 461 -18.04 31.91 20.00
C ASP A 461 -18.71 33.15 19.36
N GLY A 462 -18.72 33.20 18.02
CA GLY A 462 -19.29 34.30 17.24
C GLY A 462 -18.44 35.57 17.15
N GLN A 463 -17.26 35.60 17.78
CA GLN A 463 -16.26 36.64 17.61
C GLN A 463 -15.28 36.26 16.50
N TRP A 464 -15.02 37.19 15.59
CA TRP A 464 -14.09 37.03 14.49
C TRP A 464 -12.74 37.63 14.87
N THR A 465 -11.67 36.96 14.49
CA THR A 465 -10.29 37.43 14.69
C THR A 465 -9.55 37.39 13.38
N VAL A 466 -8.86 38.47 13.04
CA VAL A 466 -7.92 38.55 11.91
C VAL A 466 -6.57 39.02 12.43
N ILE A 467 -5.51 38.40 11.92
CA ILE A 467 -4.14 38.83 12.18
C ILE A 467 -3.60 39.47 10.90
N ILE A 468 -3.08 40.69 11.01
CA ILE A 468 -2.38 41.37 9.92
C ILE A 468 -0.88 41.31 10.18
N LYS A 469 -0.13 40.85 9.19
CA LYS A 469 1.31 40.61 9.22
C LYS A 469 2.03 41.49 8.21
N ALA A 470 3.35 41.60 8.36
CA ALA A 470 4.19 42.28 7.39
C ALA A 470 4.31 41.49 6.07
N GLU A 471 4.33 40.17 6.17
CA GLU A 471 4.32 39.23 5.05
C GLU A 471 3.82 37.86 5.56
N TYR A 472 3.45 36.95 4.65
CA TYR A 472 2.94 35.62 5.00
C TYR A 472 3.81 34.86 6.02
N SER A 473 5.13 34.92 5.86
CA SER A 473 6.10 34.16 6.67
C SER A 473 6.35 34.77 8.07
N SER A 474 5.76 35.93 8.37
CA SER A 474 5.97 36.62 9.64
C SER A 474 5.32 35.86 10.81
N TYR A 475 6.07 35.72 11.90
CA TYR A 475 5.58 35.08 13.12
C TYR A 475 4.65 35.98 13.96
N GLY A 476 4.94 37.29 14.00
CA GLY A 476 4.18 38.27 14.77
C GLY A 476 3.28 39.13 13.90
N GLY A 477 2.16 39.59 14.45
CA GLY A 477 1.20 40.42 13.73
C GLY A 477 0.34 41.31 14.62
N LEU A 478 -0.57 42.04 14.00
CA LEU A 478 -1.54 42.94 14.60
C LEU A 478 -2.88 42.22 14.70
N ARG A 479 -3.42 42.07 15.91
CA ARG A 479 -4.70 41.38 16.14
C ARG A 479 -5.85 42.36 16.04
N PHE A 480 -6.83 42.02 15.22
CA PHE A 480 -8.11 42.71 15.13
C PHE A 480 -9.25 41.75 15.44
N THR A 481 -10.26 42.23 16.17
CA THR A 481 -11.47 41.45 16.44
C THR A 481 -12.73 42.15 15.94
N SER A 482 -13.75 41.37 15.61
CA SER A 482 -15.07 41.85 15.20
C SER A 482 -16.19 41.07 15.90
N ASN A 483 -17.24 41.78 16.31
CA ASN A 483 -18.44 41.22 16.94
C ASN A 483 -19.70 41.43 16.06
N ASP A 484 -19.53 41.88 14.81
CA ASP A 484 -20.61 42.21 13.89
C ASP A 484 -20.42 41.57 12.50
N ASN A 485 -19.81 40.37 12.49
CA ASN A 485 -19.54 39.56 11.31
C ASN A 485 -18.58 40.23 10.32
N GLY A 486 -17.51 40.86 10.84
CA GLY A 486 -16.46 41.46 10.03
C GLY A 486 -16.83 42.80 9.38
N LYS A 487 -17.90 43.47 9.83
CA LYS A 487 -18.29 44.79 9.31
C LYS A 487 -17.46 45.91 9.94
N THR A 488 -17.16 45.79 11.23
CA THR A 488 -16.26 46.69 11.95
C THR A 488 -15.24 45.88 12.75
N TRP A 489 -14.05 46.45 12.88
CA TRP A 489 -12.90 45.81 13.52
C TRP A 489 -12.36 46.70 14.65
N MET A 490 -11.81 46.09 15.69
CA MET A 490 -11.15 46.75 16.81
C MET A 490 -9.75 46.18 16.99
N TYR A 491 -8.74 47.04 17.14
CA TYR A 491 -7.38 46.61 17.45
C TYR A 491 -7.29 46.13 18.91
N GLU A 492 -6.79 44.90 19.12
CA GLU A 492 -6.71 44.25 20.44
C GLU A 492 -5.25 44.01 20.90
N GLY A 493 -4.26 44.47 20.12
CA GLY A 493 -2.84 44.34 20.45
C GLY A 493 -2.04 43.46 19.48
N LEU A 494 -0.87 43.04 19.92
CA LEU A 494 0.03 42.17 19.15
C LEU A 494 -0.37 40.69 19.26
N SER A 495 -0.12 39.94 18.20
CA SER A 495 -0.18 38.47 18.17
C SER A 495 1.23 37.90 18.06
N THR A 496 1.62 36.99 18.96
CA THR A 496 2.98 36.44 19.03
C THR A 496 3.15 35.05 18.40
N GLY A 497 2.14 34.53 17.71
CA GLY A 497 2.20 33.25 16.97
C GLY A 497 2.22 31.98 17.84
N GLU A 498 2.80 32.01 19.04
CA GLU A 498 2.74 30.93 20.03
C GLU A 498 1.72 31.24 21.13
N GLY A 499 0.63 30.46 21.21
CA GLY A 499 -0.18 30.33 22.42
C GLY A 499 -1.48 31.13 22.53
N ASP A 500 -1.83 31.96 21.55
CA ASP A 500 -3.07 32.75 21.57
C ASP A 500 -4.29 32.06 20.89
N LEU A 501 -4.14 30.79 20.53
CA LEU A 501 -5.14 29.97 19.84
C LEU A 501 -5.55 28.72 20.66
N GLN A 502 -5.82 28.89 21.96
CA GLN A 502 -6.47 27.87 22.79
C GLN A 502 -7.94 28.16 23.03
#